data_AF-A0A2E6KKE8-F1
#
_entry.id   AF-A0A2E6KKE8-F1
#
_cell.length_a   1.000
_cell.length_b   1.000
_cell.length_c   1.000
_cell.angle_alpha   90.00
_cell.angle_beta   90.00
_cell.angle_gamma   90.00
#
_symmetry.space_group_name_H-M   'P 1'
#
loop_
_entity.id
_entity.type
_entity.pdbx_description
1 polymer ?
#
loop_
_entity_poly.entity_id
_entity_poly.type
_entity_poly.pdbx_seq_one_letter_code
_entity_poly.pdbx_strand_id
1 'polypeptide(L)'
;MEAWLSFSFHLVGLEDGVLKIAPLYDAEENHLRVLTQALDECGFVVKDVDLQIWDREKLYLELQQDHHLVFDRAYKMLANLIDDPKDEQSSELFVDSVIKEAIRFGSNKILFILNEDDKTQITEPSNIAYLLEKGAKEVAYVMPQAIMKAIFKTLYKLSTNDGKNEDGLVEYSFSFVWFQTTHAIKIIEKKLDNNKKEITLTIQN
;
A
#
# COMPACT_ATOMS: atom_id res chain seq x y z
N MET A 1 -2.85 -19.06 -16.83
CA MET A 1 -3.16 -17.68 -16.41
C MET A 1 -2.63 -17.54 -14.99
N GLU A 2 -1.30 -17.42 -14.86
CA GLU A 2 -0.58 -17.45 -13.57
C GLU A 2 0.47 -16.33 -13.57
N ALA A 3 0.02 -15.10 -13.73
CA ALA A 3 0.89 -13.92 -13.76
C ALA A 3 1.10 -13.29 -12.35
N TRP A 4 0.68 -13.99 -11.28
CA TRP A 4 0.51 -13.41 -9.94
C TRP A 4 1.55 -13.88 -8.91
N LEU A 5 2.35 -14.90 -9.25
CA LEU A 5 3.52 -15.31 -8.47
C LEU A 5 4.75 -14.69 -9.11
N SER A 6 4.94 -13.37 -8.93
CA SER A 6 6.17 -12.70 -9.42
C SER A 6 7.43 -13.31 -8.78
N PHE A 7 7.27 -14.01 -7.65
CA PHE A 7 8.27 -14.90 -7.09
C PHE A 7 7.59 -16.15 -6.52
N SER A 8 7.86 -17.30 -7.13
CA SER A 8 7.36 -18.62 -6.67
C SER A 8 8.13 -19.12 -5.44
N PHE A 9 8.39 -18.27 -4.45
CA PHE A 9 9.14 -18.64 -3.25
C PHE A 9 8.69 -17.89 -1.99
N HIS A 10 8.72 -18.58 -0.86
CA HIS A 10 8.46 -18.03 0.46
C HIS A 10 9.78 -17.68 1.14
N LEU A 11 9.87 -16.49 1.75
CA LEU A 11 11.06 -16.05 2.50
C LEU A 11 11.01 -16.64 3.91
N VAL A 12 11.89 -17.60 4.21
CA VAL A 12 11.92 -18.28 5.50
C VAL A 12 12.69 -17.45 6.53
N GLY A 13 13.76 -16.77 6.12
CA GLY A 13 14.52 -15.89 7.00
C GLY A 13 15.88 -15.48 6.42
N LEU A 14 16.57 -14.57 7.12
CA LEU A 14 17.93 -14.15 6.83
C LEU A 14 18.74 -14.18 8.13
N GLU A 15 19.69 -15.11 8.24
CA GLU A 15 20.48 -15.35 9.46
C GLU A 15 21.97 -15.45 9.10
N ASP A 16 22.84 -14.68 9.78
CA ASP A 16 24.29 -14.61 9.54
C ASP A 16 24.73 -14.30 8.08
N GLY A 17 23.79 -13.77 7.29
CA GLY A 17 23.93 -13.49 5.87
C GLY A 17 23.53 -14.65 4.96
N VAL A 18 22.89 -15.70 5.48
CA VAL A 18 22.32 -16.79 4.69
C VAL A 18 20.83 -16.54 4.51
N LEU A 19 20.40 -16.30 3.27
CA LEU A 19 19.00 -16.11 2.92
C LEU A 19 18.34 -17.48 2.72
N LYS A 20 17.45 -17.86 3.63
CA LYS A 20 16.68 -19.09 3.57
C LYS A 20 15.39 -18.84 2.80
N ILE A 21 15.19 -19.57 1.71
CA ILE A 21 13.97 -19.46 0.89
C ILE A 21 13.39 -20.84 0.59
N ALA A 22 12.07 -20.93 0.54
CA ALA A 22 11.35 -22.15 0.16
C ALA A 22 10.66 -21.92 -1.19
N PRO A 23 11.21 -22.42 -2.31
CA PRO A 23 10.61 -22.21 -3.62
C PRO A 23 9.51 -23.25 -3.89
N LEU A 24 8.38 -22.80 -4.44
CA LEU A 24 7.24 -23.63 -4.85
C LEU A 24 7.59 -24.50 -6.07
N TYR A 25 8.42 -23.95 -6.95
CA TYR A 25 9.01 -24.61 -8.12
C TYR A 25 10.53 -24.49 -8.08
N ASP A 26 11.21 -24.68 -9.20
CA ASP A 26 12.64 -24.43 -9.27
C ASP A 26 12.94 -22.94 -9.14
N ALA A 27 13.93 -22.60 -8.31
CA ALA A 27 14.43 -21.25 -8.17
C ALA A 27 15.47 -20.98 -9.26
N GLU A 28 15.08 -20.28 -10.33
CA GLU A 28 16.02 -19.89 -11.37
C GLU A 28 17.11 -18.95 -10.82
N GLU A 29 18.37 -19.18 -11.19
CA GLU A 29 19.51 -18.38 -10.74
C GLU A 29 19.34 -16.88 -11.01
N ASN A 30 18.67 -16.51 -12.12
CA ASN A 30 18.37 -15.12 -12.44
C ASN A 30 17.41 -14.49 -11.43
N HIS A 31 16.40 -15.21 -10.95
CA HIS A 31 15.46 -14.73 -9.93
C HIS A 31 16.16 -14.56 -8.58
N LEU A 32 17.02 -15.50 -8.22
CA LEU A 32 17.84 -15.40 -7.01
C LEU A 32 18.76 -14.19 -7.06
N ARG A 33 19.44 -13.96 -8.19
CA ARG A 33 20.31 -12.79 -8.37
C ARG A 33 19.55 -11.47 -8.20
N VAL A 34 18.37 -11.35 -8.81
CA VAL A 34 17.52 -10.14 -8.69
C VAL A 34 17.06 -9.94 -7.24
N LEU A 35 16.66 -11.01 -6.56
CA LEU A 35 16.28 -10.97 -5.15
C LEU A 35 17.44 -10.53 -4.25
N THR A 36 18.62 -11.14 -4.41
CA THR A 36 19.83 -10.79 -3.66
C THR A 36 20.22 -9.33 -3.88
N GLN A 37 20.14 -8.84 -5.13
CA GLN A 37 20.43 -7.45 -5.44
C GLN A 37 19.42 -6.49 -4.78
N ALA A 38 18.13 -6.80 -4.83
CA ALA A 38 17.12 -5.97 -4.19
C ALA A 38 17.30 -5.92 -2.66
N LEU A 39 17.69 -7.04 -2.04
CA LEU A 39 18.00 -7.09 -0.60
C LEU A 39 19.25 -6.28 -0.25
N ASP A 40 20.29 -6.33 -1.08
CA ASP A 40 21.50 -5.53 -0.92
C ASP A 40 21.22 -4.02 -1.04
N GLU A 41 20.41 -3.61 -2.01
CA GLU A 41 19.92 -2.23 -2.17
C GLU A 41 19.08 -1.76 -0.96
N CYS A 42 18.43 -2.69 -0.26
CA CYS A 42 17.71 -2.43 0.99
C CYS A 42 18.60 -2.47 2.25
N GLY A 43 19.92 -2.68 2.10
CA GLY A 43 20.89 -2.72 3.19
C GLY A 43 21.00 -4.07 3.91
N PHE A 44 20.44 -5.14 3.36
CA PHE A 44 20.59 -6.50 3.90
C PHE A 44 21.79 -7.21 3.28
N VAL A 45 22.69 -7.73 4.12
CA VAL A 45 23.87 -8.47 3.65
C VAL A 45 23.50 -9.93 3.39
N VAL A 46 23.47 -10.34 2.12
CA VAL A 46 23.26 -11.73 1.69
C VAL A 46 24.57 -12.29 1.13
N LYS A 47 25.15 -13.26 1.83
CA LYS A 47 26.38 -13.98 1.48
C LYS A 47 26.11 -15.28 0.74
N ASP A 48 25.00 -15.93 1.06
CA ASP A 48 24.61 -17.22 0.49
C ASP A 48 23.09 -17.37 0.46
N VAL A 49 22.59 -18.26 -0.39
CA VAL A 49 21.16 -18.59 -0.52
C VAL A 49 20.96 -20.07 -0.23
N ASP A 50 20.16 -20.36 0.80
CA ASP A 50 19.82 -21.71 1.21
C ASP A 50 18.39 -22.07 0.74
N LEU A 51 18.31 -23.04 -0.16
CA LEU A 51 17.05 -23.53 -0.72
C LEU A 51 16.45 -24.60 0.18
N GLN A 52 15.39 -24.22 0.88
CA GLN A 52 14.65 -25.09 1.80
C GLN A 52 13.61 -25.92 1.05
N ILE A 53 13.62 -27.23 1.27
CA ILE A 53 12.61 -28.13 0.72
C ILE A 53 11.43 -28.19 1.70
N TRP A 54 10.30 -27.65 1.28
CA TRP A 54 9.05 -27.68 2.04
C TRP A 54 8.04 -28.60 1.36
N ASP A 55 7.05 -29.05 2.14
CA ASP A 55 5.88 -29.72 1.57
C ASP A 55 5.16 -28.76 0.63
N ARG A 56 4.91 -29.20 -0.62
CA ARG A 56 4.37 -28.34 -1.67
C ARG A 56 2.96 -27.85 -1.39
N GLU A 57 2.11 -28.69 -0.81
CA GLU A 57 0.73 -28.31 -0.51
C GLU A 57 0.70 -27.30 0.64
N LYS A 58 1.50 -27.52 1.68
CA LYS A 58 1.67 -26.58 2.77
C LYS A 58 2.29 -25.26 2.31
N LEU A 59 3.36 -25.30 1.51
CA LEU A 59 4.01 -24.11 0.97
C LEU A 59 3.07 -23.32 0.06
N TYR A 60 2.28 -24.00 -0.77
CA TYR A 60 1.25 -23.37 -1.58
C TYR A 60 0.21 -22.66 -0.72
N LEU A 61 -0.26 -23.30 0.36
CA LEU A 61 -1.20 -22.69 1.30
C LEU A 61 -0.60 -21.49 2.05
N GLU A 62 0.66 -21.55 2.48
CA GLU A 62 1.36 -20.43 3.12
C GLU A 62 1.55 -19.27 2.14
N LEU A 63 2.02 -19.54 0.92
CA LEU A 63 2.13 -18.52 -0.14
C LEU A 63 0.79 -17.90 -0.49
N GLN A 64 -0.26 -18.73 -0.54
CA GLN A 64 -1.63 -18.27 -0.78
C GLN A 64 -2.16 -17.43 0.39
N GLN A 65 -1.84 -17.79 1.63
CA GLN A 65 -2.21 -17.00 2.82
C GLN A 65 -1.45 -15.68 2.88
N ASP A 66 -0.14 -15.69 2.68
CA ASP A 66 0.69 -14.48 2.54
C ASP A 66 0.12 -13.57 1.46
N HIS A 67 -0.25 -14.15 0.31
CA HIS A 67 -0.88 -13.42 -0.78
C HIS A 67 -2.27 -12.87 -0.38
N HIS A 68 -3.15 -13.66 0.23
CA HIS A 68 -4.47 -13.21 0.67
C HIS A 68 -4.43 -12.16 1.80
N LEU A 69 -3.38 -12.19 2.62
CA LEU A 69 -3.14 -11.22 3.70
C LEU A 69 -2.56 -9.90 3.17
N VAL A 70 -2.06 -9.90 1.95
CA VAL A 70 -1.30 -8.79 1.38
C VAL A 70 -2.00 -8.15 0.18
N PHE A 71 -2.58 -8.93 -0.73
CA PHE A 71 -3.23 -8.44 -1.95
C PHE A 71 -4.74 -8.22 -1.78
N ASP A 72 -5.42 -9.00 -0.93
CA ASP A 72 -6.86 -8.82 -0.70
C ASP A 72 -7.18 -7.98 0.54
N ARG A 73 -6.18 -7.60 1.34
CA ARG A 73 -6.44 -6.96 2.64
C ARG A 73 -7.14 -5.62 2.46
N ALA A 74 -6.67 -4.77 1.55
CA ALA A 74 -7.32 -3.50 1.25
C ALA A 74 -8.77 -3.72 0.79
N TYR A 75 -9.02 -4.65 -0.13
CA TYR A 75 -10.37 -5.00 -0.57
C TYR A 75 -11.27 -5.54 0.55
N LYS A 76 -10.75 -6.41 1.43
CA LYS A 76 -11.49 -6.93 2.59
C LYS A 76 -11.84 -5.83 3.59
N MET A 77 -10.90 -4.93 3.89
CA MET A 77 -11.16 -3.81 4.78
C MET A 77 -12.15 -2.82 4.15
N LEU A 78 -12.07 -2.60 2.84
CA LEU A 78 -13.05 -1.79 2.12
C LEU A 78 -14.45 -2.42 2.15
N ALA A 79 -14.56 -3.74 1.98
CA ALA A 79 -15.84 -4.43 2.10
C ALA A 79 -16.45 -4.24 3.50
N ASN A 80 -15.65 -4.41 4.56
CA ASN A 80 -16.09 -4.14 5.93
C ASN A 80 -16.55 -2.70 6.13
N LEU A 81 -15.84 -1.72 5.54
CA LEU A 81 -16.22 -0.31 5.59
C LEU A 81 -17.50 -0.01 4.83
N ILE A 82 -17.76 -0.71 3.72
CA ILE A 82 -19.01 -0.58 2.98
C ILE A 82 -20.18 -1.07 3.85
N ASP A 83 -19.99 -2.16 4.60
CA ASP A 83 -20.99 -2.70 5.52
C ASP A 83 -21.18 -1.82 6.76
N ASP A 84 -20.08 -1.32 7.35
CA ASP A 84 -20.09 -0.36 8.46
C ASP A 84 -19.08 0.79 8.23
N PRO A 85 -19.54 1.94 7.67
CA PRO A 85 -18.70 3.11 7.43
C PRO A 85 -18.13 3.76 8.70
N LYS A 86 -18.59 3.35 9.88
CA LYS A 86 -18.16 3.88 11.17
C LYS A 86 -17.12 2.99 11.85
N ASP A 87 -16.78 1.85 11.26
CA ASP A 87 -15.72 0.98 11.77
C ASP A 87 -14.35 1.66 11.63
N GLU A 88 -13.91 2.31 12.72
CA GLU A 88 -12.62 3.00 12.76
C GLU A 88 -11.45 2.03 12.56
N GLN A 89 -11.55 0.79 13.06
CA GLN A 89 -10.48 -0.19 12.92
C GLN A 89 -10.30 -0.59 11.45
N SER A 90 -11.40 -0.92 10.75
CA SER A 90 -11.32 -1.23 9.32
C SER A 90 -10.82 -0.03 8.51
N SER A 91 -11.14 1.21 8.92
CA SER A 91 -10.65 2.42 8.24
C SER A 91 -9.13 2.61 8.39
N GLU A 92 -8.59 2.40 9.58
CA GLU A 92 -7.16 2.49 9.86
C GLU A 92 -6.39 1.39 9.10
N LEU A 93 -6.91 0.16 9.14
CA LEU A 93 -6.33 -0.97 8.42
C LEU A 93 -6.42 -0.81 6.90
N PHE A 94 -7.47 -0.18 6.39
CA PHE A 94 -7.59 0.14 4.97
C PHE A 94 -6.53 1.17 4.56
N VAL A 95 -6.37 2.28 5.30
CA VAL A 95 -5.34 3.30 5.02
C VAL A 95 -3.93 2.67 5.06
N ASP A 96 -3.63 1.87 6.09
CA ASP A 96 -2.38 1.12 6.20
C ASP A 96 -2.14 0.23 4.98
N SER A 97 -3.16 -0.50 4.54
CA SER A 97 -3.06 -1.40 3.38
C SER A 97 -2.84 -0.63 2.08
N VAL A 98 -3.55 0.48 1.87
CA VAL A 98 -3.42 1.35 0.69
C VAL A 98 -2.03 1.96 0.58
N ILE A 99 -1.40 2.35 1.70
CA ILE A 99 -0.03 2.86 1.71
C ILE A 99 0.96 1.76 1.34
N LYS A 100 0.83 0.55 1.92
CA LYS A 100 1.69 -0.61 1.59
C LYS A 100 1.56 -0.99 0.13
N GLU A 101 0.33 -0.99 -0.38
CA GLU A 101 0.01 -1.26 -1.78
C GLU A 101 0.68 -0.23 -2.70
N ALA A 102 0.56 1.06 -2.41
CA ALA A 102 1.20 2.12 -3.19
C ALA A 102 2.73 1.95 -3.27
N ILE A 103 3.39 1.67 -2.14
CA ILE A 103 4.85 1.44 -2.11
C ILE A 103 5.22 0.24 -2.99
N ARG A 104 4.44 -0.85 -2.94
CA ARG A 104 4.66 -2.05 -3.79
C ARG A 104 4.49 -1.77 -5.28
N PHE A 105 3.54 -0.90 -5.64
CA PHE A 105 3.34 -0.45 -7.02
C PHE A 105 4.40 0.56 -7.48
N GLY A 106 5.40 0.88 -6.66
CA GLY A 106 6.42 1.89 -6.99
C GLY A 106 5.87 3.32 -6.99
N SER A 107 4.75 3.55 -6.31
CA SER A 107 4.14 4.87 -6.15
C SER A 107 4.57 5.49 -4.83
N ASN A 108 5.10 6.71 -4.88
CA ASN A 108 5.36 7.52 -3.68
C ASN A 108 4.25 8.54 -3.40
N LYS A 109 3.22 8.61 -4.25
CA LYS A 109 2.14 9.58 -4.15
C LYS A 109 0.77 8.93 -4.31
N ILE A 110 -0.11 9.20 -3.36
CA ILE A 110 -1.47 8.66 -3.32
C ILE A 110 -2.44 9.84 -3.30
N LEU A 111 -3.39 9.84 -4.23
CA LEU A 111 -4.41 10.86 -4.37
C LEU A 111 -5.72 10.32 -3.84
N PHE A 112 -6.28 10.97 -2.82
CA PHE A 112 -7.61 10.69 -2.31
C PHE A 112 -8.54 11.82 -2.75
N ILE A 113 -9.52 11.49 -3.59
CA ILE A 113 -10.45 12.46 -4.18
C ILE A 113 -11.83 12.24 -3.58
N LEU A 114 -12.29 13.23 -2.83
CA LEU A 114 -13.65 13.31 -2.31
C LEU A 114 -14.48 14.23 -3.22
N ASN A 115 -15.50 13.66 -3.84
CA ASN A 115 -16.56 14.42 -4.50
C ASN A 115 -17.76 14.51 -3.56
N GLU A 116 -18.12 15.74 -3.20
CA GLU A 116 -19.19 16.12 -2.28
C GLU A 116 -20.50 16.50 -2.98
N ASP A 117 -20.59 16.33 -4.30
CA ASP A 117 -21.81 16.64 -5.04
C ASP A 117 -22.92 15.64 -4.69
N ASP A 118 -23.93 16.12 -3.95
CA ASP A 118 -25.17 15.39 -3.60
C ASP A 118 -26.18 15.37 -4.78
N LYS A 119 -25.84 15.99 -5.91
CA LYS A 119 -26.75 16.10 -7.05
C LYS A 119 -26.89 14.75 -7.74
N THR A 120 -28.12 14.42 -8.09
CA THR A 120 -28.63 13.18 -8.72
C THR A 120 -27.95 12.77 -10.04
N GLN A 121 -26.90 13.47 -10.47
CA GLN A 121 -25.97 13.07 -11.52
C GLN A 121 -24.55 13.12 -10.95
N ILE A 122 -24.11 12.01 -10.34
CA ILE A 122 -22.69 11.81 -9.99
C ILE A 122 -21.92 11.81 -11.31
N THR A 123 -21.29 12.93 -11.65
CA THR A 123 -20.47 13.05 -12.86
C THR A 123 -19.11 12.38 -12.67
N GLU A 124 -18.59 12.35 -11.43
CA GLU A 124 -17.36 11.65 -11.06
C GLU A 124 -17.47 11.04 -9.65
N PRO A 125 -17.13 9.75 -9.46
CA PRO A 125 -17.16 9.14 -8.13
C PRO A 125 -15.92 9.52 -7.29
N SER A 126 -16.05 9.41 -5.96
CA SER A 126 -14.88 9.51 -5.06
C SER A 126 -13.95 8.33 -5.33
N ASN A 127 -12.63 8.60 -5.34
CA ASN A 127 -11.65 7.60 -5.72
C ASN A 127 -10.30 7.77 -5.02
N ILE A 128 -9.53 6.69 -5.00
CA ILE A 128 -8.12 6.68 -4.61
C ILE A 128 -7.32 6.30 -5.85
N ALA A 129 -6.26 7.06 -6.12
CA ALA A 129 -5.37 6.81 -7.24
C ALA A 129 -3.90 6.83 -6.83
N TYR A 130 -3.10 5.99 -7.46
CA TYR A 130 -1.65 5.98 -7.33
C TYR A 130 -1.04 6.80 -8.46
N LEU A 131 -0.06 7.65 -8.12
CA LEU A 131 0.73 8.38 -9.09
C LEU A 131 2.06 7.65 -9.29
N LEU A 132 2.12 6.90 -10.39
CA LEU A 132 3.27 6.10 -10.76
C LEU A 132 4.41 6.97 -11.32
N GLU A 133 5.57 6.35 -11.46
CA GLU A 133 6.71 6.95 -12.14
C GLU A 133 6.31 7.48 -13.53
N LYS A 134 6.90 8.61 -13.94
CA LYS A 134 6.57 9.35 -15.18
C LYS A 134 5.20 10.04 -15.18
N GLY A 135 4.51 10.09 -14.05
CA GLY A 135 3.30 10.89 -13.85
C GLY A 135 2.01 10.22 -14.34
N ALA A 136 2.05 8.91 -14.61
CA ALA A 136 0.84 8.15 -14.89
C ALA A 136 -0.03 8.04 -13.63
N LYS A 137 -1.33 8.32 -13.77
CA LYS A 137 -2.31 8.18 -12.70
C LYS A 137 -3.12 6.91 -12.92
N GLU A 138 -3.12 6.02 -11.93
CA GLU A 138 -3.90 4.79 -11.95
C GLU A 138 -4.96 4.82 -10.84
N VAL A 139 -6.23 4.67 -11.21
CA VAL A 139 -7.33 4.64 -10.23
C VAL A 139 -7.40 3.24 -9.62
N ALA A 140 -7.07 3.13 -8.34
CA ALA A 140 -7.05 1.86 -7.61
C ALA A 140 -8.43 1.54 -7.00
N TYR A 141 -9.10 2.56 -6.44
CA TYR A 141 -10.37 2.38 -5.74
C TYR A 141 -11.40 3.41 -6.15
N VAL A 142 -12.64 2.97 -6.32
CA VAL A 142 -13.81 3.83 -6.50
C VAL A 142 -14.82 3.47 -5.41
N MET A 143 -15.34 4.48 -4.71
CA MET A 143 -16.17 4.22 -3.53
C MET A 143 -17.20 5.34 -3.27
N PRO A 144 -18.24 5.06 -2.47
CA PRO A 144 -19.20 6.06 -2.04
C PRO A 144 -18.55 7.19 -1.23
N GLN A 145 -19.14 8.38 -1.31
CA GLN A 145 -18.71 9.57 -0.55
C GLN A 145 -18.61 9.32 0.96
N ALA A 146 -19.56 8.56 1.53
CA ALA A 146 -19.58 8.25 2.95
C ALA A 146 -18.30 7.49 3.39
N ILE A 147 -17.84 6.55 2.58
CA ILE A 147 -16.61 5.77 2.85
C ILE A 147 -15.38 6.67 2.73
N MET A 148 -15.31 7.49 1.68
CA MET A 148 -14.21 8.43 1.50
C MET A 148 -14.12 9.44 2.65
N LYS A 149 -15.27 9.92 3.18
CA LYS A 149 -15.32 10.78 4.36
C LYS A 149 -14.78 10.09 5.62
N ALA A 150 -15.09 8.80 5.81
CA ALA A 150 -14.53 8.02 6.91
C ALA A 150 -13.00 7.90 6.79
N ILE A 151 -12.49 7.60 5.59
CA ILE A 151 -11.05 7.53 5.32
C ILE A 151 -10.37 8.89 5.58
N PHE A 152 -10.97 10.01 5.15
CA PHE A 152 -10.47 11.35 5.43
C PHE A 152 -10.36 11.60 6.93
N LYS A 153 -11.40 11.24 7.71
CA LYS A 153 -11.39 11.35 9.18
C LYS A 153 -10.21 10.58 9.78
N THR A 154 -9.97 9.37 9.29
CA THR A 154 -8.87 8.51 9.74
C THR A 154 -7.51 9.10 9.40
N LEU A 155 -7.33 9.65 8.19
CA LEU A 155 -6.10 10.35 7.82
C LEU A 155 -5.82 11.52 8.78
N TYR A 156 -6.82 12.35 9.08
CA TYR A 156 -6.63 13.44 10.05
C TYR A 156 -6.30 12.93 11.45
N LYS A 157 -6.94 11.84 11.89
CA LYS A 157 -6.69 11.22 13.21
C LYS A 157 -5.26 10.70 13.35
N LEU A 158 -4.72 10.09 12.28
CA LEU A 158 -3.35 9.58 12.25
C LEU A 158 -2.30 10.69 12.15
N SER A 159 -2.70 11.86 11.67
CA SER A 159 -1.79 12.95 11.32
C SER A 159 -1.68 14.05 12.38
N THR A 160 -0.52 14.69 12.42
CA THR A 160 -0.29 15.96 13.11
C THR A 160 -0.44 17.10 12.11
N ASN A 161 -1.17 18.17 12.48
CA ASN A 161 -1.31 19.35 11.63
C ASN A 161 -0.05 20.23 11.73
N ASP A 162 0.63 20.42 10.61
CA ASP A 162 1.88 21.17 10.52
C ASP A 162 1.64 22.64 10.10
N GLY A 163 0.38 23.02 9.91
CA GLY A 163 -0.03 24.37 9.53
C GLY A 163 -0.24 24.49 8.02
N LYS A 164 0.33 25.54 7.42
CA LYS A 164 0.22 25.81 5.99
C LYS A 164 1.60 25.81 5.33
N ASN A 165 1.68 25.24 4.14
CA ASN A 165 2.89 25.29 3.32
C ASN A 165 3.05 26.66 2.62
N GLU A 166 4.11 26.80 1.82
CA GLU A 166 4.42 28.04 1.07
C GLU A 166 3.31 28.46 0.10
N ASP A 167 2.56 27.49 -0.45
CA ASP A 167 1.41 27.72 -1.31
C ASP A 167 0.11 28.05 -0.53
N GLY A 168 0.19 28.10 0.80
CA GLY A 168 -0.95 28.36 1.69
C GLY A 168 -1.91 27.18 1.87
N LEU A 169 -1.54 25.99 1.40
CA LEU A 169 -2.28 24.73 1.56
C LEU A 169 -2.02 24.12 2.93
N VAL A 170 -3.02 23.43 3.49
CA VAL A 170 -2.87 22.80 4.82
C VAL A 170 -2.00 21.56 4.68
N GLU A 171 -0.98 21.46 5.54
CA GLU A 171 -0.04 20.35 5.59
C GLU A 171 -0.24 19.56 6.89
N TYR A 172 -0.20 18.23 6.77
CA TYR A 172 -0.16 17.32 7.91
C TYR A 172 0.95 16.29 7.70
N SER A 173 1.38 15.65 8.79
CA SER A 173 2.35 14.57 8.71
C SER A 173 2.11 13.46 9.72
N PHE A 174 2.58 12.26 9.40
CA PHE A 174 2.69 11.16 10.36
C PHE A 174 3.84 10.22 9.99
N SER A 175 4.23 9.37 10.93
CA SER A 175 5.23 8.32 10.68
C SER A 175 4.54 7.00 10.39
N PHE A 176 5.02 6.29 9.37
CA PHE A 176 4.49 5.01 8.94
C PHE A 176 5.59 3.96 8.98
N VAL A 177 5.36 2.84 9.67
CA VAL A 177 6.36 1.77 9.82
C VAL A 177 5.99 0.60 8.92
N TRP A 178 6.92 0.21 8.05
CA TRP A 178 6.78 -0.96 7.19
C TRP A 178 8.12 -1.69 7.05
N PHE A 179 8.12 -3.02 7.23
CA PHE A 179 9.32 -3.85 7.23
C PHE A 179 10.49 -3.27 8.06
N GLN A 180 10.18 -2.77 9.27
CA GLN A 180 11.14 -2.13 10.20
C GLN A 180 11.74 -0.80 9.69
N THR A 181 11.33 -0.33 8.52
CA THR A 181 11.66 1.00 8.01
C THR A 181 10.58 1.98 8.41
N THR A 182 10.98 3.17 8.86
CA THR A 182 10.04 4.26 9.16
C THR A 182 10.03 5.23 7.99
N HIS A 183 8.89 5.35 7.33
CA HIS A 183 8.62 6.32 6.28
C HIS A 183 7.96 7.56 6.88
N ALA A 184 8.49 8.74 6.54
CA ALA A 184 7.80 9.98 6.85
C ALA A 184 6.72 10.22 5.81
N ILE A 185 5.51 10.48 6.28
CA ILE A 185 4.35 10.66 5.41
C ILE A 185 3.89 12.11 5.50
N LYS A 186 3.85 12.79 4.35
CA LYS A 186 3.30 14.14 4.21
C LYS A 186 1.94 14.12 3.54
N ILE A 187 1.01 14.88 4.08
CA ILE A 187 -0.35 15.03 3.59
C ILE A 187 -0.54 16.50 3.21
N ILE A 188 -0.94 16.75 1.97
CA ILE A 188 -1.34 18.09 1.51
C ILE A 188 -2.82 18.05 1.21
N GLU A 189 -3.58 18.93 1.87
CA GLU A 189 -4.99 19.12 1.60
C GLU A 189 -5.19 20.27 0.61
N LYS A 190 -5.92 19.99 -0.46
CA LYS A 190 -6.33 20.98 -1.46
C LYS A 190 -7.83 20.94 -1.68
N LYS A 191 -8.47 22.11 -1.57
CA LYS A 191 -9.85 22.29 -2.04
C LYS A 191 -9.82 22.62 -3.53
N LEU A 192 -10.38 21.75 -4.36
CA LEU A 192 -10.37 21.92 -5.83
C LEU A 192 -11.49 22.86 -6.28
N ASP A 193 -12.69 22.67 -5.72
CA ASP A 193 -13.85 23.57 -5.90
C ASP A 193 -14.80 23.43 -4.67
N ASN A 194 -16.02 23.98 -4.77
CA ASN A 194 -16.98 23.93 -3.65
C ASN A 194 -17.43 22.51 -3.29
N ASN A 195 -17.34 21.57 -4.22
CA ASN A 195 -17.85 20.21 -4.12
C ASN A 195 -16.74 19.16 -4.22
N LYS A 196 -15.46 19.55 -4.31
CA LYS A 196 -14.36 18.61 -4.50
C LYS A 196 -13.17 18.94 -3.63
N LYS A 197 -12.72 17.92 -2.90
CA LYS A 197 -11.57 17.97 -2.00
C LYS A 197 -10.58 16.89 -2.37
N GLU A 198 -9.31 17.24 -2.36
CA GLU A 198 -8.20 16.36 -2.67
C GLU A 198 -7.26 16.32 -1.47
N ILE A 199 -6.88 15.11 -1.08
CA ILE A 199 -5.74 14.88 -0.19
C ILE A 199 -4.66 14.18 -1.01
N THR A 200 -3.48 14.80 -1.05
CA THR A 200 -2.29 14.16 -1.61
C THR A 200 -1.42 13.65 -0.48
N LEU A 201 -1.21 12.34 -0.45
CA LEU A 201 -0.31 11.64 0.43
C LEU A 201 1.03 11.44 -0.28
N THR A 202 2.13 11.88 0.31
CA THR A 202 3.49 11.70 -0.22
C THR A 202 4.32 10.90 0.78
N ILE A 203 4.83 9.76 0.32
CA ILE A 203 5.72 8.88 1.07
C ILE A 203 7.16 9.36 0.86
N GLN A 204 7.84 9.73 1.94
CA GLN A 204 9.24 10.14 1.93
C GLN A 204 10.11 8.96 2.38
N ASN A 205 11.15 8.68 1.60
CA ASN A 205 12.20 7.72 1.94
C ASN A 205 13.34 8.41 2.69
#